data_AF-A0A1G8GNU9-F1
#
_entry.id   AF-A0A1G8GNU9-F1
#
_cell.length_a   1.000
_cell.length_b   1.000
_cell.length_c   1.000
_cell.angle_alpha   90.00
_cell.angle_beta   90.00
_cell.angle_gamma   90.00
#
_symmetry.space_group_name_H-M   'P 1'
#
loop_
_entity.id
_entity.type
_entity.pdbx_description
1 polymer ?
#
loop_
_entity_poly.entity_id
_entity_poly.type
_entity_poly.pdbx_seq_one_letter_code
_entity_poly.pdbx_strand_id
1 'polypeptide(L)'
;MAKSAFGKFLYDCPDGIVFKVRENSKVINKTVYLCVGLNKKGLKEVLGMWIGKNESAAFWMGVLTDLKARGVEGILITVTDNLTEFTETIKSVFPAFATQICVVQQIRNSCRNVVWEKKRSSLPI
;
A
#
# COMPACT_ATOMS: atom_id res chain seq x y z
N MET A 1 5.94 -24.44 -2.91
CA MET A 1 6.92 -23.37 -3.27
C MET A 1 6.21 -22.04 -3.00
N ALA A 2 6.67 -21.10 -2.18
CA ALA A 2 8.00 -20.75 -1.72
C ALA A 2 8.02 -20.52 -0.19
N LYS A 3 8.89 -21.27 0.52
CA LYS A 3 9.28 -20.99 1.91
C LYS A 3 10.49 -20.03 1.90
N SER A 4 10.35 -18.85 1.31
CA SER A 4 11.42 -17.85 1.37
C SER A 4 11.24 -17.05 2.66
N ALA A 5 12.00 -17.41 3.70
CA ALA A 5 12.45 -16.55 4.79
C ALA A 5 11.58 -15.32 5.12
N PHE A 6 10.32 -15.52 5.53
CA PHE A 6 9.50 -14.39 5.93
C PHE A 6 9.98 -13.88 7.29
N GLY A 7 10.66 -12.75 7.29
CA GLY A 7 10.84 -12.00 8.52
C GLY A 7 10.81 -10.52 8.23
N LYS A 8 10.47 -9.73 9.25
CA LYS A 8 10.55 -8.26 9.34
C LYS A 8 10.73 -7.54 8.00
N PHE A 9 9.61 -7.29 7.31
CA PHE A 9 9.58 -6.60 6.02
C PHE A 9 9.47 -5.08 6.20
N LEU A 10 9.96 -4.34 5.21
CA LEU A 10 9.61 -2.94 4.98
C LEU A 10 8.38 -2.94 4.07
N TYR A 11 7.24 -2.43 4.54
CA TYR A 11 5.94 -2.45 3.88
C TYR A 11 5.67 -1.10 3.23
N ASP A 12 5.44 -1.10 1.92
CA ASP A 12 4.99 0.08 1.17
C ASP A 12 3.48 -0.02 0.94
N CYS A 13 2.73 1.00 1.35
CA CYS A 13 1.28 1.03 1.18
C CYS A 13 0.96 1.10 -0.31
N PRO A 14 -0.03 0.31 -0.76
CA PRO A 14 -0.43 0.25 -2.15
C PRO A 14 -0.79 1.61 -2.74
N ASP A 15 -0.09 1.99 -3.80
CA ASP A 15 -0.67 2.86 -4.81
C ASP A 15 -1.92 2.15 -5.37
N GLY A 16 -3.09 2.71 -5.07
CA GLY A 16 -4.36 2.24 -5.60
C GLY A 16 -4.47 2.54 -7.09
N ILE A 17 -4.50 1.51 -7.94
CA ILE A 17 -4.71 1.68 -9.37
C ILE A 17 -6.21 1.50 -9.67
N VAL A 18 -6.84 2.55 -10.19
CA VAL A 18 -8.27 2.52 -10.54
C VAL A 18 -8.46 1.93 -11.93
N PHE A 19 -9.21 0.84 -12.01
CA PHE A 19 -9.60 0.19 -13.26
C PHE A 19 -11.11 0.26 -13.48
N LYS A 20 -11.49 0.43 -14.75
CA LYS A 20 -12.89 0.28 -15.18
C LYS A 20 -13.17 -1.19 -15.46
N VAL A 21 -14.03 -1.79 -14.65
CA VAL A 21 -14.37 -3.21 -14.75
C VAL A 21 -15.88 -3.33 -15.01
N ARG A 22 -16.26 -4.25 -15.90
CA ARG A 22 -17.68 -4.54 -16.16
C ARG A 22 -18.17 -5.58 -15.16
N GLU A 23 -19.13 -5.22 -14.31
CA GLU A 23 -19.77 -6.10 -13.33
C GLU A 23 -21.30 -5.93 -13.46
N ASN A 24 -22.04 -7.04 -13.55
CA ASN A 24 -23.51 -7.04 -13.67
C ASN A 24 -24.05 -6.09 -14.75
N SER A 25 -23.46 -6.16 -15.95
CA SER A 25 -23.80 -5.31 -17.11
C SER A 25 -23.55 -3.80 -16.95
N LYS A 26 -22.94 -3.35 -15.84
CA LYS A 26 -22.54 -1.96 -15.62
C LYS A 26 -21.02 -1.83 -15.55
N VAL A 27 -20.48 -0.72 -16.05
CA VAL A 27 -19.05 -0.39 -15.90
C VAL A 27 -18.88 0.34 -14.58
N ILE A 28 -18.13 -0.27 -13.67
CA ILE A 28 -17.82 0.29 -12.35
C ILE A 28 -16.31 0.50 -12.21
N ASN A 29 -15.94 1.54 -11.48
CA ASN A 29 -14.55 1.75 -11.09
C ASN A 29 -14.24 0.84 -9.89
N LYS A 30 -13.18 0.06 -9.98
CA LYS A 30 -12.61 -0.69 -8.85
C LYS A 30 -11.17 -0.28 -8.65
N THR A 31 -10.75 -0.22 -7.40
CA THR A 31 -9.35 0.08 -7.05
C THR A 31 -8.63 -1.21 -6.72
N VAL A 32 -7.48 -1.39 -7.34
CA VAL A 32 -6.57 -2.51 -7.08
C VAL A 32 -5.44 -1.98 -6.23
N TYR A 33 -5.25 -2.61 -5.07
CA TYR A 33 -4.22 -2.29 -4.11
C TYR A 33 -3.09 -3.31 -4.21
N LEU A 34 -1.87 -2.83 -4.54
CA LEU A 34 -0.66 -3.64 -4.63
C LEU A 34 0.23 -3.49 -3.39
N CYS A 35 0.41 -4.54 -2.61
CA CYS A 35 1.35 -4.51 -1.49
C CYS A 35 2.74 -4.92 -1.96
N VAL A 36 3.73 -4.05 -1.73
CA VAL A 36 5.13 -4.32 -2.03
C VAL A 36 5.92 -4.32 -0.73
N GLY A 37 6.76 -5.34 -0.57
CA GLY A 37 7.64 -5.51 0.57
C GLY A 37 9.11 -5.51 0.14
N LEU A 38 9.99 -5.14 1.06
CA LEU A 38 11.42 -5.40 0.94
C LEU A 38 11.82 -6.59 1.81
N ASN A 39 12.46 -7.58 1.19
CA ASN A 39 13.01 -8.75 1.88
C ASN A 39 14.27 -8.34 2.68
N LYS A 40 14.74 -9.18 3.61
CA LYS A 40 15.97 -8.98 4.40
C LYS A 40 17.22 -8.79 3.55
N LYS A 41 17.19 -9.25 2.29
CA LYS A 41 18.25 -9.08 1.30
C LYS A 41 18.19 -7.75 0.54
N GLY A 42 17.23 -6.87 0.87
CA GLY A 42 17.01 -5.60 0.19
C GLY A 42 16.31 -5.71 -1.16
N LEU A 43 15.77 -6.88 -1.51
CA LEU A 43 15.06 -7.10 -2.76
C LEU A 43 13.58 -6.73 -2.61
N LYS A 44 13.04 -6.01 -3.60
CA LYS A 44 11.60 -5.71 -3.69
C LYS A 44 10.84 -6.95 -4.13
N GLU A 45 9.80 -7.29 -3.39
CA GLU A 45 8.92 -8.42 -3.66
C GLU A 45 7.45 -7.95 -3.55
N VAL A 46 6.61 -8.41 -4.47
CA VAL A 46 5.17 -8.16 -4.38
C VAL A 46 4.58 -9.16 -3.38
N LEU A 47 4.08 -8.65 -2.25
CA LEU A 47 3.47 -9.47 -1.21
C LEU A 47 2.04 -9.89 -1.55
N GLY A 48 1.35 -9.09 -2.37
CA GLY A 48 0.04 -9.46 -2.92
C GLY A 48 -0.67 -8.31 -3.61
N MET A 49 -1.86 -8.63 -4.13
CA MET A 49 -2.74 -7.69 -4.80
C MET A 49 -4.19 -7.96 -4.36
N TRP A 50 -4.92 -6.92 -3.98
CA TRP A 50 -6.31 -7.02 -3.52
C TRP A 50 -7.17 -6.01 -4.26
N ILE A 51 -8.39 -6.41 -4.60
CA ILE A 51 -9.35 -5.53 -5.26
C ILE A 51 -10.34 -5.06 -4.20
N GLY A 52 -10.33 -3.77 -3.89
CA GLY A 52 -11.26 -3.16 -2.96
C GLY A 52 -12.33 -2.35 -3.70
N LYS A 53 -13.57 -2.44 -3.23
CA LYS A 53 -14.63 -1.49 -3.63
C LYS A 53 -14.49 -0.16 -2.89
N ASN A 54 -14.19 -0.21 -1.58
CA ASN A 54 -14.00 0.94 -0.69
C ASN A 54 -12.75 0.75 0.19
N GLU A 55 -12.06 1.85 0.53
CA GLU A 55 -11.01 1.91 1.54
C GLU A 55 -11.67 1.92 2.92
N SER A 56 -11.81 0.77 3.56
CA SER A 56 -12.34 0.68 4.92
C SER A 56 -11.35 0.00 5.84
N ALA A 57 -11.38 0.34 7.13
CA ALA A 57 -10.59 -0.34 8.15
C ALA A 57 -10.77 -1.87 8.09
N ALA A 58 -12.00 -2.35 7.86
CA ALA A 58 -12.30 -3.77 7.75
C ALA A 58 -11.62 -4.44 6.53
N PHE A 59 -11.52 -3.75 5.39
CA PHE A 59 -10.80 -4.24 4.23
C PHE A 59 -9.30 -4.40 4.54
N TRP A 60 -8.70 -3.38 5.16
CA TRP A 60 -7.28 -3.41 5.52
C TRP A 60 -6.96 -4.45 6.59
N MET A 61 -7.86 -4.65 7.57
CA MET A 61 -7.74 -5.74 8.54
C MET A 61 -7.68 -7.10 7.84
N GLY A 62 -8.53 -7.32 6.82
CA GLY A 62 -8.50 -8.53 6.01
C GLY A 62 -7.17 -8.74 5.29
N VAL A 63 -6.66 -7.68 4.64
CA VAL A 63 -5.37 -7.70 3.93
C VAL A 63 -4.21 -8.04 4.87
N LEU A 64 -4.13 -7.37 6.03
CA LEU A 64 -3.05 -7.59 7.00
C LEU A 64 -3.13 -8.97 7.66
N THR A 65 -4.34 -9.47 7.93
CA THR A 65 -4.54 -10.81 8.48
C THR A 65 -4.14 -11.90 7.49
N ASP A 66 -4.46 -11.72 6.21
CA ASP A 66 -4.05 -12.60 5.13
C ASP A 66 -2.51 -12.61 4.97
N LEU A 67 -1.85 -11.45 5.02
CA LEU A 67 -0.39 -11.38 5.05
C LEU A 67 0.22 -12.14 6.24
N LYS A 68 -0.37 -12.00 7.43
CA LYS A 68 0.05 -12.74 8.63
C LYS A 68 -0.15 -14.25 8.46
N ALA A 69 -1.28 -14.67 7.89
CA ALA A 69 -1.57 -16.08 7.62
C ALA A 69 -0.60 -16.71 6.59
N ARG A 70 -0.10 -15.91 5.63
CA ARG A 70 0.93 -16.33 4.66
C ARG A 70 2.34 -16.43 5.27
N GLY A 71 2.51 -16.02 6.52
CA GLY A 71 3.77 -16.17 7.26
C GLY A 71 4.55 -14.88 7.48
N VAL A 72 3.98 -13.70 7.21
CA VAL A 72 4.63 -12.43 7.57
C VAL A 72 4.68 -12.30 9.10
N GLU A 73 5.86 -12.53 9.68
CA GLU A 73 6.08 -12.48 11.14
C GLU A 73 5.98 -11.05 11.71
N GLY A 74 6.34 -10.04 10.91
CA GLY A 74 6.32 -8.66 11.36
C GLY A 74 6.75 -7.67 10.27
N ILE A 75 6.44 -6.41 10.53
CA ILE A 75 6.72 -5.28 9.64
C ILE A 75 7.51 -4.25 10.44
N LEU A 76 8.66 -3.81 9.93
CA LEU A 76 9.50 -2.82 10.60
C LEU A 76 9.01 -1.40 10.36
N ILE A 77 8.73 -1.08 9.11
CA ILE A 77 8.30 0.24 8.68
C ILE A 77 7.12 0.04 7.74
N THR A 78 6.03 0.77 7.98
CA THR A 78 4.93 0.92 7.03
C THR A 78 4.94 2.32 6.46
N VAL A 79 4.96 2.43 5.15
CA VAL A 79 4.82 3.71 4.45
C VAL A 79 3.35 3.88 4.06
N THR A 80 2.63 4.90 4.52
CA THR A 80 1.18 5.10 4.26
C THR A 80 0.85 6.51 3.75
N ASP A 81 -0.34 6.72 3.20
CA ASP A 81 -0.76 7.99 2.57
C ASP A 81 -1.39 9.02 3.53
N ASN A 82 -1.27 8.78 4.85
CA ASN A 82 -1.94 9.51 5.94
C ASN A 82 -3.42 9.13 6.20
N LEU A 83 -3.85 7.92 5.84
CA LEU A 83 -5.10 7.33 6.35
C LEU A 83 -4.97 6.94 7.84
N THR A 84 -5.68 7.66 8.70
CA THR A 84 -5.70 7.43 10.17
C THR A 84 -6.23 6.04 10.52
N GLU A 85 -7.37 5.65 9.94
CA GLU A 85 -8.01 4.35 10.14
C GLU A 85 -7.09 3.18 9.76
N PHE A 86 -6.28 3.37 8.72
CA PHE A 86 -5.33 2.36 8.27
C PHE A 86 -4.16 2.21 9.25
N THR A 87 -3.66 3.33 9.79
CA THR A 87 -2.57 3.31 10.78
C THR A 87 -2.99 2.60 12.08
N GLU A 88 -4.24 2.80 12.51
CA GLU A 88 -4.81 2.10 13.67
C GLU A 88 -4.99 0.60 13.42
N THR A 89 -5.45 0.25 12.21
CA THR A 89 -5.56 -1.13 11.75
C THR A 89 -4.21 -1.85 11.80
N ILE A 90 -3.14 -1.22 11.31
CA ILE A 90 -1.79 -1.78 11.37
C ILE A 90 -1.35 -2.00 12.82
N LYS A 91 -1.57 -1.02 13.71
CA LYS A 91 -1.24 -1.13 15.15
C LYS A 91 -1.86 -2.37 15.79
N SER A 92 -3.08 -2.73 15.39
CA SER A 92 -3.78 -3.88 15.94
C SER A 92 -3.19 -5.23 15.50
N VAL A 93 -2.70 -5.33 14.25
CA VAL A 93 -2.19 -6.60 13.69
C VAL A 93 -0.69 -6.77 13.96
N PHE A 94 0.07 -5.68 13.84
CA PHE A 94 1.52 -5.62 13.99
C PHE A 94 1.87 -4.47 14.95
N PRO A 95 1.99 -4.71 16.27
CA PRO A 95 2.22 -3.64 17.25
C PRO A 95 3.65 -3.07 17.21
N ALA A 96 4.62 -3.85 16.73
CA ALA A 96 6.04 -3.47 16.68
C ALA A 96 6.43 -2.95 15.30
N PHE A 97 5.96 -1.76 14.93
CA PHE A 97 6.26 -1.11 13.65
C PHE A 97 6.45 0.41 13.80
N ALA A 98 7.18 1.00 12.87
CA ALA A 98 7.22 2.45 12.67
C ALA A 98 6.34 2.84 11.49
N THR A 99 5.56 3.91 11.64
CA THR A 99 4.78 4.48 10.52
C THR A 99 5.56 5.63 9.90
N GLN A 100 5.64 5.65 8.58
CA GLN A 100 6.15 6.76 7.80
C GLN A 100 5.08 7.19 6.79
N ILE A 101 4.97 8.49 6.54
CA ILE A 101 4.11 9.00 5.47
C ILE A 101 4.86 8.91 4.14
N CYS A 102 4.20 8.41 3.11
CA CYS A 102 4.77 8.27 1.77
C CYS A 102 5.06 9.64 1.15
N VAL A 103 6.34 10.00 1.10
CA VAL A 103 6.78 11.26 0.47
C VAL A 103 6.42 11.29 -1.01
N VAL A 104 6.43 10.14 -1.71
CA VAL A 104 6.04 10.07 -3.12
C VAL A 104 4.57 10.42 -3.31
N GLN A 105 3.67 9.91 -2.47
CA GLN A 105 2.25 10.25 -2.53
C GLN A 105 2.00 11.71 -2.14
N GLN A 106 2.72 12.23 -1.14
CA GLN A 106 2.67 13.64 -0.78
C GLN A 106 3.08 14.54 -1.96
N ILE A 107 4.22 14.25 -2.60
CA ILE A 107 4.68 14.99 -3.78
C ILE A 107 3.66 14.87 -4.92
N ARG A 108 3.13 13.67 -5.21
CA ARG A 108 2.12 13.47 -6.26
C ARG A 108 0.84 14.26 -5.98
N ASN A 109 0.35 14.26 -4.74
CA ASN A 109 -0.83 15.02 -4.34
C ASN A 109 -0.60 16.53 -4.41
N SER A 110 0.53 17.03 -3.89
CA SER A 110 0.87 18.46 -3.96
C SER A 110 1.03 18.92 -5.40
N CYS A 111 1.72 18.14 -6.23
CA CYS A 111 1.89 18.45 -7.63
C CYS A 111 0.55 18.38 -8.37
N ARG A 112 -0.42 17.54 -8.01
CA ARG A 112 -1.69 17.39 -8.76
C ARG A 112 -2.33 18.73 -9.16
N ASN A 113 -2.32 19.72 -8.27
CA ASN A 113 -2.93 21.04 -8.47
C ASN A 113 -2.01 22.10 -9.10
N VAL A 114 -0.76 21.74 -9.43
CA VAL A 114 0.23 22.63 -10.05
C VAL A 114 0.17 22.51 -11.57
N VAL A 115 0.22 23.66 -12.24
CA VAL A 115 0.27 23.81 -13.71
C VAL A 115 1.50 23.06 -14.26
N TRP A 116 1.32 22.37 -15.38
CA TRP A 116 2.32 21.49 -16.01
C TRP A 116 3.70 22.14 -16.19
N GLU A 117 3.76 23.40 -16.62
CA GLU A 117 5.05 24.09 -16.84
C GLU A 117 5.86 24.22 -15.55
N LYS A 118 5.20 24.52 -14.43
CA LYS A 118 5.84 24.61 -13.11
C LYS A 118 6.18 23.24 -12.53
N LYS A 119 5.47 22.16 -12.90
CA LYS A 119 5.85 20.79 -12.51
C LYS A 119 7.17 20.39 -13.13
N ARG A 120 7.34 20.64 -14.43
CA ARG A 120 8.54 20.22 -15.18
C ARG A 120 9.81 20.87 -14.65
N SER A 121 9.73 22.11 -14.17
CA SER A 121 10.87 22.83 -13.62
C SER A 121 11.19 22.50 -12.16
N SER A 122 10.26 21.93 -11.39
CA SER A 122 10.38 21.80 -9.93
C SER A 122 10.59 20.36 -9.44
N LEU A 123 10.33 19.36 -10.28
CA LEU A 123 10.59 17.96 -9.94
C LEU A 123 12.03 17.57 -10.34
N PRO A 124 12.83 16.98 -9.42
CA PRO A 124 14.11 16.38 -9.77
C PRO A 124 13.88 15.04 -10.48
N ILE A 125 13.53 15.10 -11.77
CA ILE A 125 13.46 13.94 -12.68
C ILE A 125 14.10 14.34 -14.00
#